data_AF-A0A960ENQ0-F1
#
_entry.id   AF-A0A960ENQ0-F1
#
_cell.length_a   1.000
_cell.length_b   1.000
_cell.length_c   1.000
_cell.angle_alpha   90.00
_cell.angle_beta   90.00
_cell.angle_gamma   90.00
#
_symmetry.space_group_name_H-M   'P 1'
#
loop_
_entity.id
_entity.type
_entity.pdbx_description
1 polymer ?
#
loop_
_entity_poly.entity_id
_entity_poly.type
_entity_poly.pdbx_seq_one_letter_code
_entity_poly.pdbx_strand_id
1 'polypeptide(L)'
;YTVEVPGEYRWVESYSGDKNYEPHDGRCGAVNESSFVSGPAVGPPPTPLPTVPAPAPEAPAPTRQPRTVAFTGAASGPLALAAGALMLLGGLLLAVRRRRSE
;
A
#
# COMPACT_ATOMS: atom_id res chain seq x y z
N TYR A 1 13.07 -0.75 -19.28
CA TYR A 1 12.71 -1.71 -20.34
C TYR A 1 11.39 -2.32 -19.93
N THR A 2 10.37 -2.22 -20.78
CA THR A 2 9.02 -2.75 -20.51
C THR A 2 8.67 -3.67 -21.67
N VAL A 3 8.20 -4.87 -21.36
CA VAL A 3 7.78 -5.84 -22.38
C VAL A 3 6.25 -5.81 -22.48
N GLU A 4 5.75 -5.60 -23.69
CA GLU A 4 4.31 -5.40 -23.94
C GLU A 4 3.58 -6.68 -24.40
N VAL A 5 4.33 -7.72 -24.75
CA VAL A 5 3.78 -8.95 -25.35
C VAL A 5 3.66 -10.04 -24.28
N PRO A 6 2.47 -10.65 -24.06
CA PRO A 6 2.35 -11.79 -23.17
C PRO A 6 3.16 -12.99 -23.69
N GLY A 7 3.69 -13.81 -22.79
CA GLY A 7 4.54 -14.94 -23.16
C GLY A 7 5.32 -15.52 -21.99
N GLU A 8 6.25 -16.44 -22.30
CA GLU A 8 7.21 -16.96 -21.34
C GLU A 8 8.41 -16.03 -21.22
N TYR A 9 8.72 -15.67 -19.98
CA TYR A 9 9.87 -14.86 -19.62
C TYR A 9 10.84 -15.73 -18.84
N ARG A 10 12.09 -15.75 -19.28
CA ARG A 10 13.18 -16.49 -18.62
C ARG A 10 14.23 -15.52 -18.13
N TRP A 11 14.81 -15.83 -16.97
CA TRP A 11 15.94 -15.09 -16.41
C TRP A 11 17.02 -16.07 -15.99
N VAL A 12 18.19 -15.55 -15.65
CA VAL A 12 19.26 -16.33 -15.02
C VAL A 12 19.62 -15.59 -13.75
N GLU A 13 19.61 -16.30 -12.63
CA GLU A 13 20.04 -15.74 -11.36
C GLU A 13 21.57 -15.74 -11.26
N SER A 14 22.13 -14.67 -10.71
CA SER A 14 23.56 -14.56 -10.42
C SER A 14 23.74 -13.75 -9.15
N TYR A 15 24.54 -14.26 -8.24
CA TYR A 15 24.86 -13.66 -6.96
C TYR A 15 26.38 -13.66 -6.75
N SER A 16 26.95 -12.48 -6.53
CA SER A 16 28.41 -12.31 -6.48
C SER A 16 29.06 -12.78 -5.17
N GLY A 17 28.28 -13.24 -4.20
CA GLY A 17 28.78 -13.55 -2.86
C GLY A 17 28.91 -12.32 -1.96
N ASP A 18 29.06 -12.57 -0.66
CA ASP A 18 29.41 -11.58 0.36
C ASP A 18 30.21 -12.23 1.52
N LYS A 19 30.35 -11.54 2.66
CA LYS A 19 31.11 -12.05 3.82
C LYS A 19 30.53 -13.31 4.46
N ASN A 20 29.25 -13.59 4.24
CA ASN A 20 28.52 -14.68 4.89
C ASN A 20 28.19 -15.82 3.94
N TYR A 21 28.13 -15.55 2.63
CA TYR A 21 27.72 -16.53 1.62
C TYR A 21 28.61 -16.50 0.37
N GLU A 22 28.91 -17.69 -0.15
CA GLU A 22 29.69 -17.89 -1.38
C GLU A 22 28.93 -17.37 -2.62
N PRO A 23 29.66 -16.96 -3.69
CA PRO A 23 29.04 -16.62 -4.97
C PRO A 23 28.30 -17.81 -5.59
N HIS A 24 27.23 -17.50 -6.32
CA HIS A 24 26.44 -18.47 -7.08
C HIS A 24 26.15 -17.92 -8.48
N ASP A 25 26.44 -18.74 -9.49
CA ASP A 25 26.07 -18.47 -10.88
C ASP A 25 25.01 -19.49 -11.32
N GLY A 26 23.80 -19.01 -11.55
CA GLY A 26 22.68 -19.80 -12.02
C GLY A 26 22.94 -20.41 -13.39
N ARG A 27 22.43 -21.63 -13.60
CA ARG A 27 22.48 -22.30 -14.90
C ARG A 27 21.26 -21.89 -15.70
N CYS A 28 21.43 -21.57 -16.98
CA CYS A 28 20.32 -21.28 -17.87
C CYS A 28 19.22 -22.36 -17.80
N GLY A 29 18.03 -21.96 -17.38
CA GLY A 29 16.88 -22.84 -17.31
C GLY A 29 16.81 -23.68 -16.06
N ALA A 30 17.34 -23.17 -14.95
CA ALA A 30 17.11 -23.79 -13.66
C ALA A 30 15.62 -23.75 -13.31
N VAL A 31 15.22 -24.60 -12.37
CA VAL A 31 13.85 -24.64 -11.87
C VAL A 31 13.50 -23.28 -11.27
N ASN A 32 12.29 -22.79 -11.53
CA ASN A 32 11.79 -21.49 -11.10
C ASN A 32 12.46 -20.26 -11.75
N GLU A 33 13.18 -20.42 -12.87
CA GLU A 33 13.73 -19.29 -13.66
C GLU A 33 12.86 -18.92 -14.87
N SER A 34 11.54 -19.12 -14.75
CA SER A 34 10.59 -18.79 -15.80
C SER A 34 9.27 -18.32 -15.22
N SER A 35 8.66 -17.32 -15.86
CA SER A 35 7.32 -16.80 -15.55
C SER A 35 6.51 -16.74 -16.83
N PHE A 36 5.27 -17.24 -16.79
CA PHE A 36 4.35 -17.09 -17.91
C PHE A 36 3.39 -15.93 -17.64
N VAL A 37 3.36 -14.96 -18.54
CA VAL A 37 2.39 -13.86 -18.52
C VAL A 37 1.32 -14.13 -19.56
N SER A 38 0.10 -14.39 -19.12
CA SER A 38 -1.05 -14.50 -20.01
C SER A 38 -1.51 -13.12 -20.49
N GLY A 39 -1.97 -13.03 -21.73
CA GLY A 39 -2.69 -11.85 -22.21
C GLY A 39 -4.02 -11.65 -21.48
N PRO A 40 -4.73 -10.53 -21.73
CA PRO A 40 -6.07 -10.35 -21.19
C PRO A 40 -6.94 -11.54 -21.57
N ALA A 41 -7.67 -12.08 -20.58
CA ALA A 41 -8.68 -13.07 -20.85
C ALA A 41 -9.66 -12.47 -21.87
N VAL A 42 -9.80 -13.11 -23.04
CA VAL A 42 -10.94 -12.83 -23.91
C VAL A 42 -12.14 -13.37 -23.16
N GLY A 43 -12.79 -12.51 -22.38
CA GLY A 43 -14.07 -12.84 -21.77
C GLY A 43 -15.09 -13.18 -22.86
N PRO A 44 -16.17 -13.90 -22.53
CA PRO A 44 -17.30 -14.00 -23.45
C PRO A 44 -17.71 -12.58 -23.89
N PRO A 45 -18.18 -12.39 -25.14
CA PRO A 45 -18.69 -11.10 -25.57
C PRO A 45 -19.68 -10.59 -24.53
N PRO A 46 -19.67 -9.29 -24.20
CA PRO A 46 -20.59 -8.75 -23.22
C PRO A 46 -22.01 -9.10 -23.66
N THR A 47 -22.81 -9.65 -22.76
CA THR A 47 -24.25 -9.79 -23.00
C THR A 47 -24.78 -8.40 -23.37
N PRO A 48 -25.46 -8.24 -24.52
CA PRO A 48 -26.02 -6.94 -24.85
C PRO A 48 -26.91 -6.49 -23.70
N LEU A 49 -26.68 -5.28 -23.19
CA LEU A 49 -27.58 -4.70 -22.21
C LEU A 49 -28.98 -4.64 -22.84
N PRO A 50 -30.05 -4.91 -22.08
CA PRO A 50 -31.39 -4.64 -22.56
C PRO A 50 -31.46 -3.18 -23.00
N THR A 51 -31.89 -2.93 -24.24
CA THR A 51 -32.21 -1.58 -24.70
C THR A 51 -33.40 -1.09 -23.89
N VAL A 52 -33.14 -0.35 -22.82
CA VAL A 52 -34.19 0.37 -22.10
C VAL A 52 -34.68 1.46 -23.05
N PRO A 53 -35.96 1.47 -23.45
CA PRO A 53 -36.49 2.56 -24.26
C PRO A 53 -36.27 3.87 -23.50
N ALA A 54 -35.87 4.92 -24.22
CA ALA A 54 -35.61 6.22 -23.63
C ALA A 54 -36.81 6.65 -22.77
N PRO A 55 -36.60 7.05 -21.50
CA PRO A 55 -37.70 7.56 -20.69
C PRO A 55 -38.29 8.79 -21.38
N ALA A 56 -39.62 8.91 -21.33
CA ALA A 56 -40.33 10.13 -21.75
C ALA A 56 -39.68 11.37 -21.08
N PRO A 57 -39.67 12.54 -21.73
CA PRO A 57 -38.97 13.72 -21.20
C PRO A 57 -39.42 14.00 -19.77
N GLU A 58 -38.47 13.87 -18.85
CA GLU A 58 -38.69 13.96 -17.41
C GLU A 58 -38.87 15.43 -17.00
N ALA A 59 -39.89 15.69 -16.17
CA ALA A 59 -40.08 17.00 -15.52
C ALA A 59 -38.80 17.41 -14.76
N PRO A 60 -38.51 18.72 -14.58
CA PRO A 60 -37.25 19.15 -13.98
C PRO A 60 -37.04 18.52 -12.60
N ALA A 61 -35.95 17.77 -12.47
CA ALA A 61 -35.60 17.06 -11.24
C ALA A 61 -35.34 18.03 -10.07
N PRO A 62 -35.74 17.69 -8.83
CA PRO A 62 -35.37 18.49 -7.67
C PRO A 62 -33.84 18.48 -7.49
N THR A 63 -33.27 19.65 -7.24
CA THR A 63 -31.83 19.82 -7.02
C THR A 63 -31.37 19.06 -5.78
N ARG A 64 -30.43 18.13 -5.98
CA ARG A 64 -29.86 17.32 -4.89
C ARG A 64 -28.88 18.18 -4.08
N GLN A 65 -29.23 18.49 -2.83
CA GLN A 65 -28.29 19.15 -1.92
C GLN A 65 -27.15 18.20 -1.53
N PRO A 66 -25.89 18.65 -1.55
CA PRO A 66 -24.77 17.86 -1.04
C PRO A 66 -24.91 17.68 0.47
N ARG A 67 -24.99 16.43 0.93
CA ARG A 67 -24.83 16.11 2.36
C ARG A 67 -23.35 16.03 2.67
N THR A 68 -22.83 17.01 3.39
CA THR A 68 -21.51 16.92 4.02
C THR A 68 -21.63 15.99 5.22
N VAL A 69 -20.94 14.85 5.18
CA VAL A 69 -20.86 13.93 6.33
C VAL A 69 -19.57 14.27 7.07
N ALA A 70 -19.68 14.75 8.32
CA ALA A 70 -18.52 15.03 9.16
C ALA A 70 -17.97 13.71 9.72
N PHE A 71 -16.71 13.40 9.41
CA PHE A 71 -16.02 12.27 10.02
C PHE A 71 -15.36 12.73 11.33
N THR A 72 -16.02 12.51 12.46
CA THR A 72 -15.42 12.71 13.78
C THR A 72 -14.59 11.49 14.15
N GLY A 73 -13.34 11.44 13.68
CA GLY A 73 -12.37 10.46 14.16
C GLY A 73 -11.80 10.90 15.51
N ALA A 74 -12.18 10.22 16.60
CA ALA A 74 -11.45 10.33 17.86
C ALA A 74 -10.14 9.55 17.71
N ALA A 75 -9.00 10.24 17.77
CA ALA A 75 -7.70 9.60 17.81
C ALA A 75 -7.45 8.97 19.19
N SER A 76 -8.00 7.79 19.44
CA SER A 76 -7.69 6.98 20.62
C SER A 76 -6.50 6.07 20.32
N GLY A 77 -5.31 6.67 20.27
CA GLY A 77 -4.02 5.97 20.24
C GLY A 77 -3.26 6.11 21.56
N PRO A 78 -2.47 5.11 22.00
CA PRO A 78 -1.78 5.10 23.30
C PRO A 78 -0.62 6.10 23.44
N LEU A 79 -0.38 6.95 22.44
CA LEU A 79 0.77 7.87 22.39
C LEU A 79 0.64 9.11 23.30
N ALA A 80 -0.49 9.31 23.98
CA ALA A 80 -0.66 10.45 24.89
C ALA A 80 0.02 10.28 26.27
N LEU A 81 0.45 9.07 26.65
CA LEU A 81 1.05 8.82 27.97
C LEU A 81 2.59 8.87 28.01
N ALA A 82 3.27 8.90 26.86
CA ALA A 82 4.74 8.89 26.84
C ALA A 82 5.37 10.27 27.16
N ALA A 83 4.69 11.37 26.84
CA ALA A 83 5.25 12.72 27.04
C ALA A 83 5.26 13.18 28.51
N GLY A 84 4.24 12.80 29.30
CA GLY A 84 4.11 13.22 30.70
C GLY A 84 5.17 12.61 31.62
N ALA A 85 5.49 11.32 31.41
CA ALA A 85 6.47 10.61 32.23
C ALA A 85 7.90 11.15 32.04
N LEU A 86 8.27 11.49 30.80
CA LEU A 86 9.59 12.06 30.46
C LEU A 86 9.80 13.46 31.05
N MET A 87 8.76 14.30 31.09
CA MET A 87 8.84 15.64 31.69
C MET A 87 8.97 15.58 33.22
N LEU A 88 8.28 14.67 33.89
CA LEU A 88 8.39 14.49 35.35
C LEU A 88 9.76 13.92 35.76
N LEU A 89 10.26 12.91 35.03
CA LEU A 89 11.60 12.36 35.24
C LEU A 89 12.69 13.40 34.96
N GLY A 90 12.58 14.14 33.86
CA GLY A 90 13.50 15.23 33.52
C GLY A 90 13.51 16.34 34.58
N GLY A 91 12.34 16.78 35.03
CA GLY A 91 12.19 17.78 36.08
C GLY A 91 12.76 17.33 37.44
N LEU A 92 12.52 16.08 37.82
CA LEU A 92 13.04 15.51 39.07
C LEU A 92 14.58 15.41 39.06
N LEU A 93 15.18 15.00 37.95
CA LEU A 93 16.64 14.91 37.80
C LEU A 93 17.31 16.30 37.87
N LEU A 94 16.71 17.32 37.25
CA LEU A 94 17.17 18.71 37.33
C LEU A 94 17.09 19.26 38.77
N ALA A 95 16.00 18.97 39.48
CA ALA A 95 15.83 19.39 40.87
C ALA A 95 16.84 18.73 41.82
N VAL A 96 17.10 17.43 41.65
CA VAL A 96 18.10 16.69 42.45
C VAL A 96 19.51 17.20 42.17
N ARG A 97 19.85 17.50 40.91
CA ARG A 97 21.16 18.04 40.55
C ARG A 97 21.40 19.42 41.19
N ARG A 98 20.38 20.29 41.21
CA ARG A 98 20.47 21.63 41.80
C ARG A 98 20.65 21.59 43.32
N ARG A 99 20.00 20.64 44.01
CA ARG A 99 20.15 20.44 45.47
C ARG A 99 21.52 19.91 45.89
N ARG A 100 22.29 19.34 44.97
CA ARG A 100 23.64 18.83 45.22
C ARG A 100 24.74 19.84 44.86
N SER A 101 24.36 20.97 44.25
CA SER A 101 25.26 22.07 43.89
C SER A 101 25.19 23.26 44.85
N GLU A 102 24.31 23.18 45.86
CA GLU A 102 24.30 24.03 47.06
C GLU A 102 24.91 23.22 48.22
#